data_AF-A0A2T5IJI0-F1
#
_entry.id   AF-A0A2T5IJI0-F1
#
_cell.length_a   1.000
_cell.length_b   1.000
_cell.length_c   1.000
_cell.angle_alpha   90.00
_cell.angle_beta   90.00
_cell.angle_gamma   90.00
#
_symmetry.space_group_name_H-M   'P 1'
#
loop_
_entity.id
_entity.type
_entity.pdbx_description
1 polymer ?
#
loop_
_entity_poly.entity_id
_entity_poly.type
_entity_poly.pdbx_seq_one_letter_code
_entity_poly.pdbx_strand_id
1 'polypeptide(L)'
;MMEKVIDIFAMGYGTVPRMVMTDRELTIEAKAIYAYFAACIGAGDTYFPTVEDICKDLKMGMERFQKHKKLLIKKGYLTIKKDPTANGRFGTNVYVIQQLA
;
A
#
# COMPACT_ATOMS: atom_id res chain seq x y z
N MET A 1 4.47 -36.93 6.68
CA MET A 1 5.05 -35.59 6.55
C MET A 1 3.96 -34.59 6.94
N MET A 2 4.22 -33.70 7.90
CA MET A 2 3.23 -32.70 8.33
C MET A 2 3.25 -31.56 7.32
N GLU A 3 2.11 -31.22 6.71
CA GLU A 3 1.99 -29.98 5.93
C GLU A 3 2.31 -28.80 6.83
N LYS A 4 3.31 -28.00 6.44
CA LYS A 4 3.68 -26.79 7.16
C LYS A 4 2.62 -25.73 6.87
N VAL A 5 1.61 -25.65 7.72
CA VAL A 5 0.61 -24.57 7.67
C VAL A 5 1.35 -23.27 7.99
N ILE A 6 1.42 -22.36 7.01
CA ILE A 6 1.97 -21.02 7.20
C ILE A 6 0.85 -20.18 7.84
N ASP A 7 1.14 -19.58 8.99
CA ASP A 7 0.25 -18.61 9.63
C ASP A 7 -0.04 -17.45 8.66
N ILE A 8 -1.31 -17.08 8.51
CA ILE A 8 -1.71 -16.00 7.61
C ILE A 8 -1.11 -14.64 7.99
N PHE A 9 -0.71 -14.47 9.25
CA PHE A 9 -0.03 -13.27 9.73
C PHE A 9 1.50 -13.32 9.56
N ALA A 10 2.06 -14.45 9.12
CA ALA A 10 3.51 -14.65 9.02
C ALA A 10 4.20 -13.69 8.03
N MET A 11 3.46 -13.14 7.07
CA MET A 11 3.96 -12.17 6.09
C MET A 11 3.58 -10.71 6.44
N GLY A 12 3.07 -10.48 7.65
CA GLY A 12 2.66 -9.17 8.12
C GLY A 12 1.17 -8.88 7.94
N TYR A 13 0.71 -7.87 8.66
CA TYR A 13 -0.66 -7.37 8.62
C TYR A 13 -0.68 -5.89 8.99
N GLY A 14 -1.78 -5.21 8.66
CA GLY A 14 -1.95 -3.80 8.95
C GLY A 14 -3.34 -3.46 9.44
N THR A 15 -3.47 -2.27 10.02
CA THR A 15 -4.75 -1.72 10.44
C THR A 15 -5.32 -0.81 9.35
N VAL A 16 -6.63 -0.89 9.15
CA VAL A 16 -7.35 -0.04 8.21
C VAL A 16 -8.29 0.87 8.99
N PRO A 17 -8.05 2.20 9.03
CA PRO A 17 -8.91 3.10 9.78
C PRO A 17 -10.32 3.17 9.19
N ARG A 18 -11.33 3.22 10.08
CA ARG A 18 -12.73 3.40 9.68
C ARG A 18 -12.91 4.60 8.76
N MET A 19 -12.23 5.72 9.05
CA MET A 19 -12.32 6.96 8.27
C MET A 19 -12.07 6.74 6.77
N VAL A 20 -11.07 5.92 6.40
CA VAL A 20 -10.77 5.60 5.01
C VAL A 20 -11.88 4.75 4.39
N MET A 21 -12.39 3.77 5.14
CA MET A 21 -13.45 2.88 4.66
C MET A 21 -14.81 3.58 4.55
N THR A 22 -15.05 4.60 5.37
CA THR A 22 -16.29 5.39 5.37
C THR A 22 -16.24 6.64 4.50
N ASP A 23 -15.08 7.03 3.97
CA ASP A 23 -15.00 8.12 3.00
C ASP A 23 -15.77 7.74 1.73
N ARG A 24 -16.80 8.52 1.41
CA ARG A 24 -17.69 8.32 0.26
C ARG A 24 -17.10 8.86 -1.04
N GLU A 25 -16.08 9.72 -0.96
CA GLU A 25 -15.35 10.21 -2.13
C GLU A 25 -14.30 9.19 -2.63
N LEU A 26 -13.96 8.20 -1.79
CA LEU A 26 -13.09 7.10 -2.19
C LEU A 26 -13.88 6.00 -2.91
N THR A 27 -13.38 5.65 -4.09
CA THR A 27 -13.77 4.45 -4.85
C THR A 27 -13.37 3.17 -4.13
N ILE A 28 -14.03 2.05 -4.45
CA ILE A 28 -13.67 0.73 -3.92
C ILE A 28 -12.20 0.36 -4.20
N GLU A 29 -11.68 0.71 -5.38
CA GLU A 29 -10.28 0.44 -5.74
C GLU A 29 -9.29 1.25 -4.91
N ALA A 30 -9.59 2.53 -4.64
CA ALA A 30 -8.79 3.34 -3.73
C ALA A 30 -8.74 2.74 -2.32
N LYS A 31 -9.88 2.23 -1.83
CA LYS A 31 -9.96 1.55 -0.53
C LYS A 31 -9.13 0.26 -0.51
N ALA A 32 -9.20 -0.54 -1.58
CA ALA A 32 -8.40 -1.75 -1.74
C ALA A 32 -6.90 -1.46 -1.78
N ILE A 33 -6.48 -0.43 -2.55
CA ILE A 33 -5.08 0.01 -2.62
C ILE A 33 -4.58 0.45 -1.25
N TYR A 34 -5.37 1.23 -0.50
CA TYR A 34 -5.00 1.62 0.86
C TYR A 34 -4.84 0.41 1.78
N ALA A 35 -5.80 -0.53 1.77
CA ALA A 35 -5.74 -1.72 2.60
C ALA A 35 -4.52 -2.60 2.28
N TYR A 36 -4.18 -2.73 1.00
CA TYR A 36 -2.97 -3.41 0.55
C TYR A 36 -1.71 -2.74 1.13
N PHE A 37 -1.60 -1.42 1.00
CA PHE A 37 -0.47 -0.69 1.60
C PHE A 37 -0.41 -0.87 3.13
N ALA A 38 -1.56 -0.90 3.82
CA ALA A 38 -1.59 -1.11 5.26
C ALA A 38 -1.01 -2.49 5.63
N ALA A 39 -1.41 -3.54 4.89
CA ALA A 39 -0.90 -4.89 5.08
C ALA A 39 0.62 -4.97 4.86
N CYS A 40 1.16 -4.29 3.84
CA CYS A 40 2.58 -4.32 3.53
C CYS A 40 3.45 -3.48 4.50
N ILE A 41 2.95 -2.36 5.02
CA ILE A 41 3.72 -1.51 5.95
C ILE A 41 3.81 -2.14 7.34
N GLY A 42 2.76 -2.82 7.79
CA GLY A 42 2.74 -3.44 9.11
C GLY A 42 3.54 -4.76 9.21
N ALA A 43 4.10 -5.24 8.09
CA ALA A 43 4.94 -6.43 8.06
C ALA A 43 6.32 -6.26 8.71
N GLY A 44 6.76 -5.02 8.97
CA GLY A 44 8.13 -4.75 9.44
C GLY A 44 9.21 -5.22 8.45
N ASP A 45 8.82 -5.65 7.26
CA ASP A 45 9.67 -6.24 6.27
C ASP A 45 10.31 -5.15 5.40
N THR A 46 11.54 -5.41 4.97
CA THR A 46 12.41 -4.42 4.30
C THR A 46 12.09 -4.24 2.81
N TYR A 47 11.29 -5.13 2.23
CA TYR A 47 10.92 -5.10 0.82
C TYR A 47 9.47 -4.67 0.62
N PHE A 48 9.28 -3.41 0.23
CA PHE A 48 7.98 -2.92 -0.20
C PHE A 48 7.70 -3.35 -1.65
N PRO A 49 6.50 -3.86 -1.97
CA PRO A 49 6.20 -4.39 -3.30
C PRO A 49 6.28 -3.30 -4.39
N THR A 50 6.70 -3.71 -5.59
CA THR A 50 6.72 -2.79 -6.73
C THR A 50 5.31 -2.47 -7.19
N VAL A 51 5.15 -1.43 -8.01
CA VAL A 51 3.84 -1.12 -8.60
C VAL A 51 3.32 -2.28 -9.46
N GLU A 52 4.20 -3.01 -10.12
CA GLU A 52 3.83 -4.16 -10.94
C GLU A 52 3.32 -5.31 -10.06
N ASP A 53 3.95 -5.55 -8.92
CA ASP A 53 3.50 -6.57 -7.95
C ASP A 53 2.13 -6.21 -7.37
N ILE A 54 1.95 -4.96 -6.96
CA ILE A 54 0.65 -4.47 -6.45
C ILE A 54 -0.44 -4.65 -7.51
N CYS A 55 -0.15 -4.33 -8.78
CA CYS A 55 -1.11 -4.49 -9.87
C CYS A 55 -1.48 -5.96 -10.11
N LYS A 56 -0.50 -6.88 -10.03
CA LYS A 56 -0.74 -8.33 -10.14
C LYS A 56 -1.60 -8.83 -8.99
N ASP A 57 -1.25 -8.48 -7.75
CA ASP A 57 -1.95 -8.93 -6.55
C ASP A 57 -3.40 -8.43 -6.50
N LEU A 58 -3.61 -7.15 -6.83
CA LEU A 58 -4.94 -6.54 -6.87
C LEU A 58 -5.69 -6.82 -8.18
N LYS A 59 -5.09 -7.57 -9.11
CA LYS A 59 -5.63 -7.89 -10.44
C LYS A 59 -6.15 -6.64 -11.17
N MET A 60 -5.34 -5.59 -11.19
CA MET A 60 -5.69 -4.30 -11.76
C MET A 60 -4.66 -3.80 -12.76
N GLY A 61 -5.13 -3.05 -13.77
CA GLY A 61 -4.24 -2.40 -14.72
C GLY A 61 -3.48 -1.22 -14.10
N MET A 62 -2.26 -0.98 -14.58
CA MET A 62 -1.36 0.09 -14.11
C MET A 62 -2.03 1.47 -14.14
N GLU A 63 -2.73 1.82 -15.22
CA GLU A 63 -3.41 3.12 -15.31
C GLU A 63 -4.51 3.28 -14.25
N ARG A 64 -5.28 2.20 -14.01
CA ARG A 64 -6.31 2.16 -12.97
C ARG A 64 -5.67 2.34 -11.60
N PHE A 65 -4.62 1.58 -11.29
CA PHE A 65 -3.86 1.74 -10.05
C PHE A 65 -3.39 3.19 -9.86
N GLN A 66 -2.73 3.79 -10.86
CA GLN A 66 -2.20 5.15 -10.76
C GLN A 66 -3.31 6.19 -10.54
N LYS A 67 -4.47 6.03 -11.20
CA LYS A 67 -5.64 6.91 -11.03
C LYS A 67 -6.14 6.90 -9.58
N HIS A 68 -6.38 5.72 -9.01
CA HIS A 68 -6.92 5.60 -7.65
C HIS A 68 -5.88 5.90 -6.57
N LYS A 69 -4.61 5.59 -6.82
CA LYS A 69 -3.50 6.03 -5.96
C LYS A 69 -3.39 7.56 -5.88
N LYS A 70 -3.52 8.26 -7.01
CA LYS A 70 -3.54 9.74 -7.04
C LYS A 70 -4.70 10.30 -6.22
N LEU A 71 -5.87 9.65 -6.24
CA LEU A 71 -7.01 10.04 -5.41
C LEU A 71 -6.68 9.95 -3.90
N LEU A 72 -6.05 8.85 -3.46
CA LEU A 72 -5.60 8.71 -2.06
C LEU A 72 -4.62 9.81 -1.65
N ILE A 73 -3.68 10.18 -2.54
CA ILE A 73 -2.72 11.26 -2.30
C ILE A 73 -3.44 12.61 -2.20
N LYS A 74 -4.33 12.91 -3.15
CA LYS A 74 -5.13 14.14 -3.17
C LYS A 74 -5.96 14.29 -1.88
N LYS A 75 -6.46 13.18 -1.33
CA LYS A 75 -7.27 13.14 -0.11
C LYS A 75 -6.45 13.11 1.18
N GLY A 76 -5.12 13.04 1.08
CA GLY A 76 -4.22 13.04 2.24
C GLY A 76 -4.05 11.69 2.94
N TYR A 77 -4.64 10.61 2.41
CA TYR A 77 -4.51 9.27 2.99
C TYR A 77 -3.17 8.59 2.69
N LEU A 78 -2.49 9.03 1.63
CA LEU A 78 -1.22 8.48 1.18
C LEU A 78 -0.23 9.60 0.89
N THR A 79 1.01 9.46 1.32
CA THR A 79 2.11 10.36 0.93
C THR A 79 3.24 9.57 0.31
N ILE A 80 3.87 10.13 -0.71
CA ILE A 80 5.07 9.57 -1.32
C ILE A 80 6.26 10.37 -0.81
N LYS A 81 7.15 9.72 -0.06
CA LYS A 81 8.48 10.24 0.25
C LYS A 81 9.49 9.65 -0.73
N LYS A 82 10.41 10.46 -1.22
CA LYS A 82 11.59 9.95 -1.93
C LYS A 82 12.65 9.68 -0.88
N ASP A 83 13.27 8.50 -0.93
CA ASP A 83 14.43 8.22 -0.09
C ASP A 83 15.60 9.15 -0.52
N PRO A 84 16.05 10.08 0.35
CA PRO A 84 17.15 10.98 0.02
C PRO A 84 18.51 10.29 0.00
N THR A 85 18.63 9.05 0.50
CA THR A 85 19.89 8.29 0.53
C THR A 85 20.17 7.52 -0.77
N ALA A 86 19.21 7.52 -1.71
CA ALA A 86 19.40 6.97 -3.04
C ALA A 86 20.35 7.88 -3.86
N ASN A 87 21.65 7.70 -3.66
CA ASN A 87 22.72 8.33 -4.43
C ASN A 87 22.56 8.03 -5.94
N GLY A 88 21.82 8.89 -6.64
CA GLY A 88 21.83 9.01 -8.09
C GLY A 88 21.21 7.87 -8.91
N ARG A 89 20.71 6.79 -8.31
CA ARG A 89 20.07 5.68 -9.05
C ARG A 89 18.76 5.27 -8.39
N PHE A 90 17.67 5.73 -8.99
CA PHE A 90 16.29 5.28 -8.77
C PHE A 90 15.84 5.32 -7.30
N GLY A 91 15.61 6.54 -6.77
CA GLY A 91 14.96 6.70 -5.48
C GLY A 91 13.61 6.00 -5.47
N THR A 92 13.52 4.87 -4.76
CA THR A 92 12.27 4.13 -4.58
C THR A 92 11.27 5.03 -3.86
N ASN A 93 10.06 5.14 -4.40
CA ASN A 93 8.98 5.87 -3.76
C ASN A 93 8.60 5.14 -2.46
N VAL A 94 8.85 5.76 -1.31
CA VAL A 94 8.41 5.27 0.00
C VAL A 94 6.99 5.76 0.22
N TYR A 95 6.03 4.83 0.24
CA TYR A 95 4.63 5.14 0.51
C TYR A 95 4.40 5.16 2.02
N VAL A 96 3.99 6.31 2.53
CA VAL A 96 3.66 6.50 3.95
C VAL A 96 2.16 6.64 4.07
N ILE A 97 1.55 5.73 4.83
CA ILE A 97 0.18 5.91 5.31
C ILE A 97 0.22 6.97 6.41
N GLN A 98 -0.56 8.03 6.22
CA GLN A 98 -0.65 9.08 7.22
C GLN A 98 -1.51 8.60 8.39
N GLN A 99 -0.92 8.58 9.59
CA GLN A 99 -1.69 8.66 10.82
C GLN A 99 -2.08 10.13 10.98
N LEU A 100 -3.34 10.46 10.68
CA LEU A 100 -3.88 11.75 11.06
C LEU A 100 -4.02 11.73 12.59
N ALA A 101 -3.17 12.53 13.26
CA ALA A 101 -3.24 12.78 14.69
C ALA A 101 -4.50 13.57 15.05
#